data_AF-A0A6P5XCB8-F1
#
_entry.id   AF-A0A6P5XCB8-F1
#
_cell.length_a   1.000
_cell.length_b   1.000
_cell.length_c   1.000
_cell.angle_alpha   90.00
_cell.angle_beta   90.00
_cell.angle_gamma   90.00
#
_symmetry.space_group_name_H-M   'P 1'
#
loop_
_entity.id
_entity.type
_entity.pdbx_description
1 polymer ?
#
loop_
_entity_poly.entity_id
_entity_poly.type
_entity_poly.pdbx_seq_one_letter_code
_entity_poly.pdbx_strand_id
1 'polypeptide(L)'
;MVMKVNKLNQSTSRQIRQTEELDEKLMESLQPNYNIRRLSINGYVGRQFPHWMNHFDIGNLRELELINCKRCETLPKLGQLPKLKCLNIQGMDKVVKINDEFSGGGMRPFPPLNELILRDFPELRTWESMGSTEAFPRLKRLSIMKCPLLKTMPWFPTLQRLVVQDCDPLLLRSAAELRTLSTLVIDSFREFGFFIPKVLLENCCFLISLTVTSCPSLETLPANLGKIRGLKSLKIAFCEMLESLPDGFTNLISLETLDIIECPRLSTLPEQSLERLSSLRSLSIENCAGLTSLPTGMQHATALERLTIMFCSNLASLPDGLQNLLALKSLTILSCQQLASLPEGVEHMKMLQNLEIRICPKLMALPKVNNLVSLKSLAISDCQNINSLPEGIQQLKQLQHLSIKDCPELEKRCKRGEGEDWQKISHIPYVYVGTSIPGNRQDTGASSSSS
;
A
#
# COMPACT_ATOMS: atom_id res chain seq x y z
N MET A 1 -32.75 -2.92 3.49
CA MET A 1 -33.03 -3.93 2.44
C MET A 1 -31.96 -3.83 1.37
N VAL A 2 -31.39 -4.97 0.96
CA VAL A 2 -30.37 -5.11 -0.09
C VAL A 2 -30.96 -6.01 -1.16
N MET A 3 -30.91 -5.59 -2.42
CA MET A 3 -31.34 -6.42 -3.56
C MET A 3 -30.11 -6.75 -4.40
N LYS A 4 -29.88 -8.05 -4.65
CA LYS A 4 -28.85 -8.55 -5.56
C LYS A 4 -29.54 -9.25 -6.72
N VAL A 5 -29.22 -8.84 -7.94
CA VAL A 5 -29.63 -9.53 -9.16
C VAL A 5 -28.38 -10.16 -9.75
N ASN A 6 -28.28 -11.49 -9.71
CA ASN A 6 -27.16 -12.26 -10.26
C ASN A 6 -27.65 -13.17 -11.37
N LYS A 7 -26.88 -13.30 -12.46
CA LYS A 7 -27.00 -14.45 -13.37
C LYS A 7 -25.63 -14.92 -13.88
N LEU A 8 -25.47 -16.25 -13.89
CA LEU A 8 -24.41 -16.97 -14.59
C LEU A 8 -25.06 -17.60 -15.83
N ASN A 9 -24.47 -17.44 -17.02
CA ASN A 9 -24.37 -18.52 -18.01
C ASN A 9 -23.55 -18.11 -19.25
N GLN A 10 -22.56 -18.94 -19.59
CA GLN A 10 -21.86 -18.95 -20.88
C GLN A 10 -22.69 -19.77 -21.87
N SER A 11 -23.09 -19.21 -23.02
CA SER A 11 -23.85 -19.95 -24.06
C SER A 11 -23.64 -19.35 -25.47
N THR A 12 -23.99 -20.13 -26.50
CA THR A 12 -23.66 -19.92 -27.94
C THR A 12 -24.40 -18.74 -28.61
N SER A 13 -23.94 -18.28 -29.78
CA SER A 13 -24.37 -17.02 -30.44
C SER A 13 -25.87 -16.89 -30.79
N ARG A 14 -26.57 -17.99 -31.08
CA ARG A 14 -28.04 -17.99 -31.28
C ARG A 14 -28.82 -17.99 -29.97
N GLN A 15 -28.35 -18.72 -28.96
CA GLN A 15 -28.93 -18.70 -27.61
C GLN A 15 -28.78 -17.31 -26.99
N ILE A 16 -27.62 -16.68 -27.20
CA ILE A 16 -27.32 -15.31 -26.77
C ILE A 16 -28.42 -14.29 -27.11
N ARG A 17 -28.90 -14.24 -28.36
CA ARG A 17 -29.91 -13.23 -28.76
C ARG A 17 -31.27 -13.46 -28.09
N GLN A 18 -31.66 -14.72 -27.89
CA GLN A 18 -32.88 -15.05 -27.16
C GLN A 18 -32.74 -14.77 -25.66
N THR A 19 -31.57 -15.00 -25.09
CA THR A 19 -31.26 -14.66 -23.69
C THR A 19 -31.23 -13.15 -23.47
N GLU A 20 -30.73 -12.36 -24.44
CA GLU A 20 -30.74 -10.89 -24.42
C GLU A 20 -32.16 -10.33 -24.26
N GLU A 21 -33.07 -10.66 -25.18
CA GLU A 21 -34.46 -10.17 -25.14
C GLU A 21 -35.22 -10.64 -23.89
N LEU A 22 -34.94 -11.87 -23.44
CA LEU A 22 -35.57 -12.42 -22.24
C LEU A 22 -35.08 -11.71 -20.96
N ASP A 23 -33.78 -11.42 -20.86
CA ASP A 23 -33.21 -10.74 -19.70
C ASP A 23 -33.55 -9.25 -19.67
N GLU A 24 -33.66 -8.59 -20.82
CA GLU A 24 -34.20 -7.22 -20.91
C GLU A 24 -35.64 -7.18 -20.38
N LYS A 25 -36.51 -8.10 -20.83
CA LYS A 25 -37.90 -8.22 -20.34
C LYS A 25 -37.98 -8.57 -18.86
N LEU A 26 -37.14 -9.50 -18.38
CA LEU A 26 -37.08 -9.89 -16.97
C LEU A 26 -36.65 -8.70 -16.12
N MET A 27 -35.58 -8.00 -16.52
CA MET A 27 -35.07 -6.85 -15.80
C MET A 27 -36.08 -5.71 -15.76
N GLU A 28 -36.81 -5.46 -16.84
CA GLU A 28 -37.90 -4.47 -16.86
C GLU A 28 -39.00 -4.82 -15.84
N SER A 29 -39.34 -6.12 -15.69
CA SER A 29 -40.37 -6.58 -14.75
C SER A 29 -39.95 -6.58 -13.27
N LEU A 30 -38.65 -6.54 -12.98
CA LEU A 30 -38.09 -6.63 -11.62
C LEU A 30 -38.13 -5.31 -10.83
N GLN A 31 -38.83 -4.28 -11.32
CA GLN A 31 -38.86 -2.92 -10.78
C GLN A 31 -38.68 -2.89 -9.24
N PRO A 32 -37.54 -2.40 -8.74
CA PRO A 32 -37.20 -2.49 -7.32
C PRO A 32 -38.17 -1.69 -6.45
N ASN A 33 -38.53 -2.22 -5.28
CA ASN A 33 -39.33 -1.49 -4.30
C ASN A 33 -38.61 -0.21 -3.81
N TYR A 34 -39.38 0.86 -3.60
CA TYR A 34 -38.92 2.18 -3.14
C TYR A 34 -38.15 2.19 -1.80
N ASN A 35 -38.19 1.11 -1.01
CA ASN A 35 -37.47 0.99 0.27
C ASN A 35 -36.03 0.47 0.16
N ILE A 36 -35.59 0.08 -1.04
CA ILE A 36 -34.26 -0.49 -1.23
C ILE A 36 -33.19 0.60 -1.03
N ARG A 37 -32.16 0.26 -0.24
CA ARG A 37 -31.04 1.16 0.03
C ARG A 37 -29.78 0.77 -0.75
N ARG A 38 -29.67 -0.50 -1.13
CA ARG A 38 -28.54 -1.04 -1.90
C ARG A 38 -29.06 -1.94 -3.01
N LEU A 39 -28.65 -1.65 -4.23
CA LEU A 39 -28.98 -2.43 -5.41
C LEU A 39 -27.67 -2.84 -6.08
N SER A 40 -27.52 -4.13 -6.36
CA SER A 40 -26.38 -4.67 -7.09
C SER A 40 -26.92 -5.49 -8.26
N ILE A 41 -26.58 -5.07 -9.48
CA ILE A 41 -26.92 -5.76 -10.73
C ILE A 41 -25.63 -6.38 -11.26
N ASN A 42 -25.60 -7.69 -11.38
CA ASN A 42 -24.41 -8.43 -11.78
C ASN A 42 -24.69 -9.39 -12.95
N GLY A 43 -23.92 -9.24 -14.03
CA GLY A 43 -23.99 -10.11 -15.19
C GLY A 43 -25.17 -9.82 -16.11
N TYR A 44 -25.68 -8.59 -16.12
CA TYR A 44 -26.75 -8.19 -17.03
C TYR A 44 -26.25 -8.22 -18.48
N VAL A 45 -26.95 -8.97 -19.33
CA VAL A 45 -26.54 -9.22 -20.73
C VAL A 45 -27.27 -8.35 -21.75
N GLY A 46 -28.26 -7.55 -21.32
CA GLY A 46 -28.99 -6.63 -22.19
C GLY A 46 -28.11 -5.48 -22.70
N ARG A 47 -28.51 -4.89 -23.82
CA ARG A 47 -27.75 -3.78 -24.45
C ARG A 47 -28.06 -2.42 -23.83
N GLN A 48 -29.25 -2.30 -23.25
CA GLN A 48 -29.73 -1.09 -22.60
C GLN A 48 -30.20 -1.44 -21.19
N PHE A 49 -29.94 -0.55 -20.23
CA PHE A 49 -30.51 -0.71 -18.90
C PHE A 49 -32.04 -0.51 -18.94
N PRO A 50 -32.78 -1.21 -18.06
CA PRO A 50 -34.24 -1.14 -18.03
C PRO A 50 -34.73 0.28 -17.75
N HIS A 51 -35.90 0.62 -18.28
CA HIS A 51 -36.41 1.99 -18.26
C HIS A 51 -36.61 2.50 -16.85
N TRP A 52 -37.06 1.66 -15.92
CA TRP A 52 -37.24 2.06 -14.52
C TRP A 52 -35.94 2.55 -13.85
N MET A 53 -34.74 2.20 -14.34
CA MET A 53 -33.48 2.76 -13.82
C MET A 53 -33.29 4.23 -14.20
N ASN A 54 -33.93 4.65 -15.28
CA ASN A 54 -33.95 6.04 -15.73
C ASN A 54 -35.07 6.85 -15.04
N HIS A 55 -35.92 6.19 -14.25
CA HIS A 55 -36.98 6.81 -13.48
C HIS A 55 -36.51 6.94 -12.02
N PHE A 56 -36.69 8.12 -11.43
CA PHE A 56 -36.16 8.47 -10.11
C PHE A 56 -36.96 7.86 -8.94
N ASP A 57 -37.79 6.84 -9.20
CA ASP A 57 -38.74 6.25 -8.26
C ASP A 57 -38.07 5.39 -7.18
N ILE A 58 -36.76 5.09 -7.31
CA ILE A 58 -35.95 4.41 -6.27
C ILE A 58 -35.34 5.43 -5.30
N GLY A 59 -36.15 6.37 -4.81
CA GLY A 59 -35.70 7.55 -4.07
C GLY A 59 -34.94 7.29 -2.75
N ASN A 60 -34.90 6.04 -2.25
CA ASN A 60 -34.13 5.66 -1.07
C ASN A 60 -32.78 4.98 -1.34
N LEU A 61 -32.43 4.78 -2.61
CA LEU A 61 -31.20 4.11 -2.99
C LEU A 61 -29.97 4.92 -2.55
N ARG A 62 -29.06 4.27 -1.82
CA ARG A 62 -27.82 4.87 -1.28
C ARG A 62 -26.57 4.30 -1.93
N GLU A 63 -26.61 3.04 -2.35
CA GLU A 63 -25.49 2.37 -2.98
C GLU A 63 -26.00 1.62 -4.20
N LEU A 64 -25.34 1.82 -5.33
CA LEU A 64 -25.65 1.13 -6.58
C LEU A 64 -24.38 0.50 -7.13
N GLU A 65 -24.45 -0.78 -7.44
CA GLU A 65 -23.39 -1.51 -8.10
C GLU A 65 -23.90 -2.07 -9.42
N LEU A 66 -23.18 -1.79 -10.50
CA LEU A 66 -23.41 -2.38 -11.82
C LEU A 66 -22.15 -3.16 -12.18
N ILE A 67 -22.22 -4.48 -12.21
CA ILE A 67 -21.06 -5.37 -12.29
C ILE A 67 -21.21 -6.30 -13.48
N ASN A 68 -20.17 -6.41 -14.31
CA ASN A 68 -20.13 -7.32 -15.46
C ASN A 68 -21.31 -7.13 -16.44
N CYS A 69 -21.82 -5.90 -16.61
CA CYS A 69 -22.84 -5.60 -17.62
C CYS A 69 -22.20 -5.36 -19.00
N LYS A 70 -21.42 -6.34 -19.46
CA LYS A 70 -20.42 -6.19 -20.53
C LYS A 70 -20.98 -5.79 -21.89
N ARG A 71 -22.27 -6.01 -22.13
CA ARG A 71 -22.94 -5.70 -23.40
C ARG A 71 -23.69 -4.37 -23.40
N CYS A 72 -23.81 -3.72 -22.24
CA CYS A 72 -24.49 -2.43 -22.16
C CYS A 72 -23.71 -1.37 -22.94
N GLU A 73 -24.38 -0.73 -23.89
CA GLU A 73 -23.78 0.28 -24.76
C GLU A 73 -23.80 1.67 -24.11
N THR A 74 -24.74 1.91 -23.20
CA THR A 74 -24.93 3.17 -22.48
C THR A 74 -25.11 2.96 -20.98
N LEU A 75 -24.78 3.97 -20.19
CA LEU A 75 -25.05 4.00 -18.75
C LEU A 75 -26.46 4.56 -18.47
N PRO A 76 -27.12 4.13 -17.38
CA PRO A 76 -28.45 4.63 -17.02
C PRO A 76 -28.39 6.06 -16.49
N LYS A 77 -29.54 6.76 -16.50
CA LYS A 77 -29.68 8.15 -16.04
C LYS A 77 -29.71 8.23 -14.51
N LEU A 78 -28.56 8.10 -13.86
CA LEU A 78 -28.45 7.99 -12.40
C LEU A 78 -28.34 9.33 -11.68
N GLY A 79 -28.09 10.43 -12.39
CA GLY A 79 -27.74 11.70 -11.78
C GLY A 79 -28.80 12.33 -10.87
N GLN A 80 -30.11 12.07 -11.03
CA GLN A 80 -31.10 12.69 -10.14
C GLN A 80 -31.49 11.81 -8.94
N LEU A 81 -30.77 10.72 -8.68
CA LEU A 81 -31.03 9.87 -7.51
C LEU A 81 -30.70 10.63 -6.20
N PRO A 82 -31.70 10.99 -5.38
CA PRO A 82 -31.56 12.02 -4.35
C PRO A 82 -30.80 11.56 -3.10
N LYS A 83 -30.56 10.25 -2.95
CA LYS A 83 -29.89 9.66 -1.77
C LYS A 83 -28.65 8.81 -2.12
N LEU A 84 -28.27 8.74 -3.39
CA LEU A 84 -27.17 7.89 -3.87
C LEU A 84 -25.80 8.41 -3.40
N LYS A 85 -25.15 7.70 -2.48
CA LYS A 85 -23.86 8.07 -1.89
C LYS A 85 -22.67 7.34 -2.50
N CYS A 86 -22.87 6.10 -2.93
CA CYS A 86 -21.83 5.27 -3.52
C CYS A 86 -22.32 4.69 -4.85
N LEU A 87 -21.51 4.83 -5.89
CA LEU A 87 -21.76 4.27 -7.20
C LEU A 87 -20.53 3.50 -7.66
N ASN A 88 -20.69 2.20 -7.86
CA ASN A 88 -19.65 1.33 -8.37
C ASN A 88 -20.08 0.75 -9.72
N ILE A 89 -19.32 1.04 -10.77
CA ILE A 89 -19.58 0.56 -12.10
C ILE A 89 -18.35 -0.23 -12.55
N GLN A 90 -18.54 -1.52 -12.81
CA GLN A 90 -17.49 -2.44 -13.16
C GLN A 90 -17.86 -3.30 -14.37
N GLY A 91 -16.93 -3.48 -15.31
CA GLY A 91 -17.04 -4.45 -16.39
C GLY A 91 -18.05 -4.03 -17.45
N MET A 92 -17.79 -2.87 -18.06
CA MET A 92 -18.65 -2.20 -19.05
C MET A 92 -17.97 -2.15 -20.42
N ASP A 93 -17.79 -3.33 -21.03
CA ASP A 93 -16.93 -3.51 -22.21
C ASP A 93 -17.36 -2.72 -23.46
N LYS A 94 -18.66 -2.35 -23.58
CA LYS A 94 -19.21 -1.64 -24.73
C LYS A 94 -19.46 -0.15 -24.52
N VAL A 95 -19.26 0.37 -23.31
CA VAL A 95 -19.45 1.80 -23.04
C VAL A 95 -18.26 2.60 -23.54
N VAL A 96 -18.49 3.40 -24.59
CA VAL A 96 -17.43 4.20 -25.25
C VAL A 96 -17.30 5.61 -24.68
N LYS A 97 -18.40 6.19 -24.17
CA LYS A 97 -18.45 7.56 -23.67
C LYS A 97 -19.35 7.69 -22.45
N ILE A 98 -18.99 8.60 -21.55
CA ILE A 98 -19.84 9.09 -20.46
C ILE A 98 -20.18 10.54 -20.78
N ASN A 99 -21.46 10.81 -21.08
CA ASN A 99 -21.99 12.12 -21.49
C ASN A 99 -23.11 12.59 -20.56
N ASP A 100 -23.67 13.76 -20.86
CA ASP A 100 -24.75 14.43 -20.11
C ASP A 100 -25.96 13.54 -19.81
N GLU A 101 -26.23 12.50 -20.60
CA GLU A 101 -27.35 11.58 -20.36
C GLU A 101 -27.21 10.83 -19.03
N PHE A 102 -25.98 10.47 -18.63
CA PHE A 102 -25.72 9.82 -17.34
C PHE A 102 -26.16 10.69 -16.15
N SER A 103 -26.11 12.01 -16.32
CA SER A 103 -26.59 12.98 -15.33
C SER A 103 -28.12 13.09 -15.26
N GLY A 104 -28.82 12.64 -16.29
CA GLY A 104 -30.27 12.79 -16.42
C GLY A 104 -30.75 14.22 -16.71
N GLY A 105 -29.86 15.15 -17.06
CA GLY A 105 -30.20 16.49 -17.54
C GLY A 105 -30.67 17.50 -16.48
N GLY A 106 -30.57 17.18 -15.18
CA GLY A 106 -30.92 18.12 -14.12
C GLY A 106 -29.80 19.10 -13.77
N MET A 107 -30.15 20.23 -13.16
CA MET A 107 -29.21 21.34 -12.87
C MET A 107 -28.08 20.98 -11.90
N ARG A 108 -28.25 19.96 -11.04
CA ARG A 108 -27.26 19.50 -10.05
C ARG A 108 -27.31 17.98 -9.90
N PRO A 109 -26.76 17.23 -10.87
CA PRO A 109 -26.74 15.79 -10.78
C PRO A 109 -25.84 15.33 -9.61
N PHE A 110 -26.08 14.10 -9.18
CA PHE A 110 -25.40 13.39 -8.09
C PHE A 110 -25.25 14.18 -6.78
N PRO A 111 -26.34 14.75 -6.21
CA PRO A 111 -26.22 15.69 -5.09
C PRO A 111 -25.53 15.14 -3.82
N PRO A 112 -25.79 13.90 -3.35
CA PRO A 112 -25.12 13.32 -2.19
C PRO A 112 -23.99 12.34 -2.53
N LEU A 113 -23.62 12.19 -3.81
CA LEU A 113 -22.64 11.18 -4.22
C LEU A 113 -21.27 11.53 -3.64
N ASN A 114 -20.74 10.62 -2.84
CA ASN A 114 -19.49 10.78 -2.11
C ASN A 114 -18.37 9.90 -2.69
N GLU A 115 -18.73 8.78 -3.31
CA GLU A 115 -17.80 7.82 -3.86
C GLU A 115 -18.27 7.31 -5.23
N LEU A 116 -17.37 7.36 -6.20
CA LEU A 116 -17.56 6.87 -7.56
C LEU A 116 -16.39 5.95 -7.91
N ILE A 117 -16.70 4.74 -8.35
CA ILE A 117 -15.72 3.75 -8.80
C ILE A 117 -16.08 3.37 -10.25
N LEU A 118 -15.13 3.58 -11.15
CA LEU A 118 -15.17 3.10 -12.53
C LEU A 118 -14.06 2.08 -12.70
N ARG A 119 -14.42 0.83 -13.01
CA ARG A 119 -13.47 -0.26 -13.18
C ARG A 119 -13.76 -1.06 -14.45
N ASP A 120 -12.72 -1.51 -15.13
CA ASP A 120 -12.85 -2.40 -16.30
C ASP A 120 -13.75 -1.76 -17.39
N PHE A 121 -13.33 -0.62 -17.91
CA PHE A 121 -13.95 0.06 -19.07
C PHE A 121 -12.96 0.08 -20.25
N PRO A 122 -12.81 -1.03 -20.98
CA PRO A 122 -11.77 -1.17 -22.01
C PRO A 122 -11.94 -0.23 -23.20
N GLU A 123 -13.18 0.13 -23.57
CA GLU A 123 -13.49 0.99 -24.73
C GLU A 123 -13.83 2.45 -24.37
N LEU A 124 -13.77 2.84 -23.09
CA LEU A 124 -14.14 4.18 -22.67
C LEU A 124 -13.09 5.21 -23.11
N ARG A 125 -13.47 6.05 -24.07
CA ARG A 125 -12.59 7.05 -24.70
C ARG A 125 -12.81 8.45 -24.16
N THR A 126 -14.06 8.81 -23.89
CA THR A 126 -14.42 10.16 -23.44
C THR A 126 -15.25 10.14 -22.17
N TRP A 127 -14.91 11.04 -21.25
CA TRP A 127 -15.76 11.40 -20.13
C TRP A 127 -15.96 12.91 -20.19
N GLU A 128 -17.07 13.30 -20.80
CA GLU A 128 -17.38 14.70 -21.07
C GLU A 128 -17.88 15.42 -19.81
N SER A 129 -17.58 16.71 -19.74
CA SER A 129 -18.06 17.57 -18.67
C SER A 129 -19.57 17.74 -18.83
N MET A 130 -20.30 17.40 -17.77
CA MET A 130 -21.77 17.32 -17.71
C MET A 130 -22.48 18.67 -17.78
N GLY A 131 -22.25 19.51 -18.80
CA GLY A 131 -22.90 20.81 -19.08
C GLY A 131 -22.91 21.87 -17.96
N SER A 132 -22.49 21.51 -16.75
CA SER A 132 -22.60 22.20 -15.48
C SER A 132 -21.30 21.94 -14.75
N THR A 133 -20.69 23.00 -14.26
CA THR A 133 -19.46 22.96 -13.45
C THR A 133 -19.66 22.28 -12.08
N GLU A 134 -20.86 21.75 -11.79
CA GLU A 134 -21.30 21.30 -10.47
C GLU A 134 -21.82 19.85 -10.44
N ALA A 135 -21.55 19.02 -11.46
CA ALA A 135 -22.18 17.70 -11.60
C ALA A 135 -21.88 16.67 -10.50
N PHE A 136 -20.87 16.94 -9.66
CA PHE A 136 -20.46 16.10 -8.54
C PHE A 136 -20.13 16.97 -7.32
N PRO A 137 -21.14 17.61 -6.70
CA PRO A 137 -20.92 18.69 -5.73
C PRO A 137 -20.36 18.20 -4.39
N ARG A 138 -20.38 16.89 -4.12
CA ARG A 138 -19.93 16.28 -2.85
C ARG A 138 -19.00 15.09 -3.04
N LEU A 139 -18.49 14.85 -4.24
CA LEU A 139 -17.67 13.68 -4.54
C LEU A 139 -16.29 13.82 -3.88
N LYS A 140 -16.02 12.95 -2.89
CA LYS A 140 -14.74 12.95 -2.16
C LYS A 140 -13.78 11.87 -2.63
N ARG A 141 -14.29 10.76 -3.14
CA ARG A 141 -13.50 9.59 -3.55
C ARG A 141 -13.83 9.19 -4.98
N LEU A 142 -12.79 9.10 -5.80
CA LEU A 142 -12.88 8.63 -7.18
C LEU A 142 -11.82 7.57 -7.40
N SER A 143 -12.24 6.42 -7.93
CA SER A 143 -11.33 5.37 -8.38
C SER A 143 -11.59 5.08 -9.85
N ILE A 144 -10.56 5.23 -10.68
CA ILE A 144 -10.60 4.90 -12.12
C ILE A 144 -9.56 3.80 -12.32
N MET A 145 -10.01 2.62 -12.73
CA MET A 145 -9.18 1.42 -12.77
C MET A 145 -9.42 0.68 -14.09
N LYS A 146 -8.35 0.34 -14.82
CA LYS A 146 -8.46 -0.43 -16.07
C LYS A 146 -9.36 0.26 -17.09
N CYS A 147 -9.06 1.54 -17.34
CA CYS A 147 -9.71 2.40 -18.33
C CYS A 147 -8.66 2.91 -19.33
N PRO A 148 -8.09 2.03 -20.17
CA PRO A 148 -6.85 2.30 -20.91
C PRO A 148 -7.00 3.35 -22.02
N LEU A 149 -8.21 3.62 -22.49
CA LEU A 149 -8.46 4.60 -23.55
C LEU A 149 -8.92 5.98 -23.03
N LEU A 150 -9.12 6.11 -21.71
CA LEU A 150 -9.65 7.33 -21.11
C LEU A 150 -8.51 8.32 -20.84
N LYS A 151 -8.46 9.37 -21.64
CA LYS A 151 -7.38 10.37 -21.61
C LYS A 151 -7.63 11.56 -20.70
N THR A 152 -8.90 11.85 -20.43
CA THR A 152 -9.32 13.02 -19.64
C THR A 152 -10.47 12.65 -18.73
N MET A 153 -10.62 13.40 -17.64
CA MET A 153 -11.79 13.32 -16.77
C MET A 153 -12.31 14.72 -16.45
N PRO A 154 -13.60 14.85 -16.05
CA PRO A 154 -14.16 16.11 -15.59
C PRO A 154 -13.44 16.68 -14.37
N TRP A 155 -13.68 17.97 -14.11
CA TRP A 155 -13.18 18.64 -12.91
C TRP A 155 -14.03 18.29 -11.68
N PHE A 156 -13.38 17.91 -10.57
CA PHE A 156 -14.04 17.51 -9.33
C PHE A 156 -13.61 18.44 -8.17
N PRO A 157 -14.35 19.52 -7.87
CA PRO A 157 -13.91 20.57 -6.95
C PRO A 157 -13.78 20.14 -5.48
N THR A 158 -14.40 19.02 -5.09
CA THR A 158 -14.42 18.55 -3.70
C THR A 158 -13.63 17.26 -3.50
N LEU A 159 -12.93 16.77 -4.53
CA LEU A 159 -12.27 15.47 -4.51
C LEU A 159 -11.09 15.47 -3.55
N GLN A 160 -11.07 14.50 -2.64
CA GLN A 160 -10.04 14.36 -1.61
C GLN A 160 -9.14 13.15 -1.85
N ARG A 161 -9.67 12.09 -2.48
CA ARG A 161 -8.94 10.87 -2.78
C ARG A 161 -9.16 10.46 -4.23
N LEU A 162 -8.06 10.30 -4.96
CA LEU A 162 -8.04 9.81 -6.33
C LEU A 162 -7.17 8.54 -6.38
N VAL A 163 -7.73 7.49 -6.96
CA VAL A 163 -7.01 6.27 -7.33
C VAL A 163 -7.06 6.15 -8.84
N VAL A 164 -5.91 6.09 -9.50
CA VAL A 164 -5.79 5.81 -10.92
C VAL A 164 -4.95 4.56 -11.09
N GLN A 165 -5.52 3.52 -11.69
CA GLN A 165 -4.85 2.26 -11.92
C GLN A 165 -5.00 1.81 -13.37
N ASP A 166 -3.92 1.43 -14.04
CA ASP A 166 -3.98 0.80 -15.38
C ASP A 166 -4.84 1.64 -16.38
N CYS A 167 -4.51 2.92 -16.49
CA CYS A 167 -5.20 3.91 -17.35
C CYS A 167 -4.18 4.62 -18.24
N ASP A 168 -4.65 5.36 -19.24
CA ASP A 168 -3.79 6.22 -20.07
C ASP A 168 -3.08 7.27 -19.17
N PRO A 169 -1.75 7.44 -19.25
CA PRO A 169 -0.98 8.41 -18.46
C PRO A 169 -1.46 9.85 -18.61
N LEU A 170 -2.07 10.22 -19.74
CA LEU A 170 -2.62 11.56 -19.97
C LEU A 170 -3.74 11.90 -18.98
N LEU A 171 -4.44 10.90 -18.43
CA LEU A 171 -5.48 11.09 -17.41
C LEU A 171 -4.94 11.81 -16.17
N LEU A 172 -3.66 11.59 -15.82
CA LEU A 172 -2.99 12.26 -14.71
C LEU A 172 -2.87 13.78 -14.92
N ARG A 173 -2.96 14.29 -16.16
CA ARG A 173 -2.98 15.73 -16.41
C ARG A 173 -4.26 16.37 -15.89
N SER A 174 -5.41 15.71 -16.05
CA SER A 174 -6.68 16.18 -15.47
C SER A 174 -6.65 16.23 -13.95
N ALA A 175 -5.89 15.34 -13.31
CA ALA A 175 -5.73 15.33 -11.86
C ALA A 175 -4.99 16.57 -11.32
N ALA A 176 -4.23 17.29 -12.17
CA ALA A 176 -3.52 18.50 -11.78
C ALA A 176 -4.44 19.70 -11.47
N GLU A 177 -5.71 19.65 -11.89
CA GLU A 177 -6.70 20.70 -11.58
C GLU A 177 -7.38 20.49 -10.22
N LEU A 178 -7.08 19.38 -9.53
CA LEU A 178 -7.74 18.95 -8.30
C LEU A 178 -7.06 19.52 -7.05
N ARG A 179 -7.38 20.78 -6.73
CA ARG A 179 -6.74 21.51 -5.62
C ARG A 179 -7.07 20.99 -4.22
N THR A 180 -8.13 20.21 -4.04
CA THR A 180 -8.54 19.65 -2.74
C THR A 180 -7.97 18.27 -2.45
N LEU A 181 -7.15 17.74 -3.36
CA LEU A 181 -6.66 16.37 -3.30
C LEU A 181 -5.71 16.17 -2.12
N SER A 182 -6.08 15.25 -1.23
CA SER A 182 -5.32 14.88 -0.02
C SER A 182 -4.64 13.51 -0.14
N THR A 183 -5.15 12.63 -1.00
CA THR A 183 -4.59 11.30 -1.24
C THR A 183 -4.60 10.98 -2.73
N LEU A 184 -3.44 10.61 -3.25
CA LEU A 184 -3.26 10.22 -4.65
C LEU A 184 -2.60 8.85 -4.70
N VAL A 185 -3.25 7.91 -5.39
CA VAL A 185 -2.71 6.57 -5.67
C VAL A 185 -2.57 6.42 -7.18
N ILE A 186 -1.34 6.15 -7.62
CA ILE A 186 -0.97 5.86 -9.01
C ILE A 186 -0.49 4.41 -9.01
N ASP A 187 -1.21 3.54 -9.69
CA ASP A 187 -0.93 2.10 -9.69
C ASP A 187 -0.89 1.52 -11.12
N SER A 188 -0.01 0.56 -11.36
CA SER A 188 -0.07 -0.32 -12.53
C SER A 188 0.07 0.40 -13.88
N PHE A 189 0.89 1.44 -13.96
CA PHE A 189 1.21 2.09 -15.24
C PHE A 189 2.42 1.41 -15.89
N ARG A 190 2.14 0.51 -16.84
CA ARG A 190 3.14 -0.38 -17.48
C ARG A 190 3.64 0.10 -18.84
N GLU A 191 3.14 1.23 -19.30
CA GLU A 191 3.52 1.81 -20.59
C GLU A 191 5.00 2.24 -20.57
N PHE A 192 5.72 1.92 -21.66
CA PHE A 192 7.10 2.33 -21.81
C PHE A 192 7.21 3.86 -21.80
N GLY A 193 8.19 4.39 -21.06
CA GLY A 193 8.37 5.83 -20.90
C GLY A 193 7.31 6.51 -20.03
N PHE A 194 6.55 5.75 -19.23
CA PHE A 194 5.64 6.33 -18.24
C PHE A 194 6.38 7.32 -17.33
N PHE A 195 5.79 8.51 -17.19
CA PHE A 195 6.25 9.52 -16.26
C PHE A 195 5.07 10.17 -15.56
N ILE A 196 5.28 10.62 -14.33
CA ILE A 196 4.30 11.43 -13.61
C ILE A 196 4.42 12.88 -14.09
N PRO A 197 3.34 13.51 -14.60
CA PRO A 197 3.41 14.90 -15.06
C PRO A 197 3.86 15.85 -13.95
N LYS A 198 4.88 16.68 -14.20
CA LYS A 198 5.38 17.66 -13.22
C LYS A 198 4.29 18.60 -12.70
N VAL A 199 3.37 18.98 -13.59
CA VAL A 199 2.21 19.85 -13.30
C VAL A 199 1.27 19.24 -12.26
N LEU A 200 1.17 17.90 -12.17
CA LEU A 200 0.34 17.22 -11.17
C LEU A 200 0.78 17.57 -9.75
N LEU A 201 2.09 17.57 -9.50
CA LEU A 201 2.65 17.86 -8.18
C LEU A 201 2.85 19.36 -7.92
N GLU A 202 2.62 20.23 -8.92
CA GLU A 202 2.68 21.68 -8.75
C GLU A 202 1.44 22.24 -8.07
N ASN A 203 0.26 21.68 -8.39
CA ASN A 203 -1.02 22.21 -7.95
C ASN A 203 -1.62 21.47 -6.75
N CYS A 204 -1.15 20.26 -6.45
CA CYS A 204 -1.66 19.43 -5.35
C CYS A 204 -1.00 19.78 -3.99
N CYS A 205 -1.00 21.05 -3.60
CA CYS A 205 -0.32 21.52 -2.37
C CYS A 205 -0.91 20.96 -1.06
N PHE A 206 -2.14 20.46 -1.09
CA PHE A 206 -2.84 19.86 0.07
C PHE A 206 -2.66 18.34 0.15
N LEU A 207 -1.81 17.76 -0.69
CA LEU A 207 -1.59 16.31 -0.71
C LEU A 207 -0.89 15.86 0.57
N ILE A 208 -1.52 14.93 1.28
CA ILE A 208 -1.06 14.36 2.55
C ILE A 208 -0.44 12.98 2.32
N SER A 209 -0.96 12.21 1.35
CA SER A 209 -0.49 10.87 1.03
C SER A 209 -0.33 10.67 -0.47
N LEU A 210 0.84 10.20 -0.89
CA LEU A 210 1.16 9.81 -2.26
C LEU A 210 1.59 8.34 -2.27
N THR A 211 0.92 7.51 -3.07
CA THR A 211 1.32 6.12 -3.32
C THR A 211 1.56 5.94 -4.81
N VAL A 212 2.75 5.47 -5.17
CA VAL A 212 3.12 5.09 -6.54
C VAL A 212 3.52 3.64 -6.52
N THR A 213 2.78 2.78 -7.21
CA THR A 213 3.00 1.32 -7.16
C THR A 213 2.90 0.69 -8.53
N SER A 214 3.68 -0.36 -8.77
CA SER A 214 3.58 -1.17 -10.00
C SER A 214 3.78 -0.34 -11.29
N CYS A 215 4.70 0.62 -11.25
CA CYS A 215 5.05 1.48 -12.38
C CYS A 215 6.47 1.11 -12.88
N PRO A 216 6.64 -0.02 -13.61
CA PRO A 216 7.96 -0.59 -13.87
C PRO A 216 8.86 0.31 -14.70
N SER A 217 8.31 1.14 -15.60
CA SER A 217 9.08 2.06 -16.45
C SER A 217 9.39 3.42 -15.81
N LEU A 218 8.98 3.65 -14.56
CA LEU A 218 9.22 4.93 -13.89
C LEU A 218 10.68 5.06 -13.44
N GLU A 219 11.44 5.92 -14.11
CA GLU A 219 12.86 6.16 -13.82
C GLU A 219 13.09 7.05 -12.59
N THR A 220 12.24 8.06 -12.41
CA THR A 220 12.32 8.99 -11.27
C THR A 220 10.97 9.68 -10.99
N LEU A 221 10.79 10.18 -9.77
CA LEU A 221 9.66 11.04 -9.42
C LEU A 221 9.96 12.50 -9.83
N PRO A 222 8.94 13.32 -10.14
CA PRO A 222 9.19 14.70 -10.57
C PRO A 222 9.69 15.57 -9.40
N ALA A 223 10.68 16.43 -9.68
CA ALA A 223 11.29 17.33 -8.69
C ALA A 223 10.29 18.24 -7.95
N ASN A 224 9.16 18.56 -8.60
CA ASN A 224 8.05 19.30 -8.00
C ASN A 224 7.45 18.62 -6.77
N LEU A 225 7.73 17.34 -6.52
CA LEU A 225 7.37 16.67 -5.25
C LEU A 225 7.80 17.48 -4.03
N GLY A 226 8.95 18.15 -4.09
CA GLY A 226 9.44 19.03 -3.02
C GLY A 226 8.58 20.26 -2.73
N LYS A 227 7.64 20.61 -3.60
CA LYS A 227 6.67 21.70 -3.34
C LYS A 227 5.57 21.27 -2.37
N ILE A 228 5.32 19.96 -2.22
CA ILE A 228 4.26 19.40 -1.38
C ILE A 228 4.75 19.27 0.06
N ARG A 229 4.94 20.40 0.73
CA ARG A 229 5.50 20.44 2.11
C ARG A 229 4.62 19.76 3.16
N GLY A 230 3.32 19.64 2.91
CA GLY A 230 2.34 18.99 3.79
C GLY A 230 2.24 17.47 3.63
N LEU A 231 3.05 16.85 2.76
CA LEU A 231 3.03 15.40 2.55
C LEU A 231 3.51 14.68 3.80
N LYS A 232 2.69 13.78 4.34
CA LYS A 232 2.97 12.96 5.53
C LYS A 232 3.32 11.52 5.21
N SER A 233 2.85 11.01 4.08
CA SER A 233 3.07 9.62 3.69
C SER A 233 3.45 9.51 2.22
N LEU A 234 4.57 8.84 1.98
CA LEU A 234 5.05 8.53 0.63
C LEU A 234 5.37 7.03 0.57
N LYS A 235 4.68 6.34 -0.35
CA LYS A 235 4.93 4.93 -0.64
C LYS A 235 5.29 4.76 -2.11
N ILE A 236 6.41 4.09 -2.36
CA ILE A 236 6.89 3.74 -3.70
C ILE A 236 7.10 2.24 -3.72
N ALA A 237 6.40 1.52 -4.59
CA ALA A 237 6.45 0.06 -4.62
C ALA A 237 6.53 -0.50 -6.05
N PHE A 238 7.28 -1.58 -6.27
CA PHE A 238 7.32 -2.29 -7.56
C PHE A 238 7.65 -1.36 -8.75
N CYS A 239 8.66 -0.50 -8.58
CA CYS A 239 9.14 0.41 -9.64
C CYS A 239 10.53 -0.06 -10.11
N GLU A 240 10.54 -0.97 -11.09
CA GLU A 240 11.75 -1.68 -11.54
C GLU A 240 12.85 -0.78 -12.08
N MET A 241 12.48 0.28 -12.81
CA MET A 241 13.42 1.23 -13.43
C MET A 241 13.79 2.41 -12.54
N LEU A 242 13.28 2.49 -11.30
CA LEU A 242 13.54 3.63 -10.43
C LEU A 242 14.99 3.63 -9.95
N GLU A 243 15.79 4.59 -10.41
CA GLU A 243 17.24 4.65 -10.11
C GLU A 243 17.55 5.55 -8.91
N SER A 244 16.75 6.62 -8.73
CA SER A 244 16.92 7.61 -7.67
C SER A 244 15.63 8.37 -7.35
N LEU A 245 15.59 9.00 -6.17
CA LEU A 245 14.56 9.97 -5.80
C LEU A 245 14.99 11.39 -6.19
N PRO A 246 14.07 12.31 -6.50
CA PRO A 246 14.43 13.66 -6.93
C PRO A 246 15.04 14.50 -5.80
N ASP A 247 15.94 15.43 -6.13
CA ASP A 247 16.58 16.35 -5.17
C ASP A 247 15.58 17.15 -4.31
N GLY A 248 14.40 17.45 -4.90
CA GLY A 248 13.30 18.13 -4.22
C GLY A 248 12.76 17.37 -3.00
N PHE A 249 13.03 16.07 -2.88
CA PHE A 249 12.64 15.21 -1.77
C PHE A 249 13.09 15.74 -0.40
N THR A 250 14.23 16.44 -0.36
CA THR A 250 14.75 17.17 0.82
C THR A 250 13.75 18.16 1.44
N ASN A 251 12.73 18.59 0.69
CA ASN A 251 11.78 19.61 1.15
C ASN A 251 10.51 19.04 1.82
N LEU A 252 10.38 17.71 1.92
CA LEU A 252 9.21 17.04 2.50
C LEU A 252 9.24 17.07 4.05
N ILE A 253 9.32 18.27 4.64
CA ILE A 253 9.54 18.49 6.08
C ILE A 253 8.47 17.88 7.00
N SER A 254 7.25 17.65 6.49
CA SER A 254 6.15 17.02 7.23
C SER A 254 6.04 15.50 7.00
N LEU A 255 6.97 14.89 6.27
CA LEU A 255 6.93 13.47 5.97
C LEU A 255 7.12 12.66 7.25
N GLU A 256 6.12 11.83 7.59
CA GLU A 256 6.11 10.98 8.78
C GLU A 256 6.41 9.52 8.43
N THR A 257 6.07 9.08 7.21
CA THR A 257 6.22 7.70 6.74
C THR A 257 6.79 7.66 5.32
N LEU A 258 7.86 6.87 5.15
CA LEU A 258 8.46 6.57 3.86
C LEU A 258 8.61 5.05 3.70
N ASP A 259 7.92 4.50 2.70
CA ASP A 259 8.03 3.09 2.32
C ASP A 259 8.56 2.98 0.89
N ILE A 260 9.67 2.27 0.70
CA ILE A 260 10.27 1.97 -0.60
C ILE A 260 10.39 0.45 -0.71
N ILE A 261 9.62 -0.16 -1.62
CA ILE A 261 9.46 -1.61 -1.69
C ILE A 261 9.69 -2.09 -3.12
N GLU A 262 10.48 -3.13 -3.34
CA GLU A 262 10.62 -3.76 -4.68
C GLU A 262 11.08 -2.75 -5.75
N CYS A 263 12.13 -1.98 -5.43
CA CYS A 263 12.78 -1.02 -6.33
C CYS A 263 14.24 -1.47 -6.59
N PRO A 264 14.46 -2.51 -7.42
CA PRO A 264 15.76 -3.19 -7.52
C PRO A 264 16.88 -2.35 -8.13
N ARG A 265 16.58 -1.30 -8.91
CA ARG A 265 17.59 -0.38 -9.48
C ARG A 265 17.90 0.83 -8.61
N LEU A 266 17.17 1.02 -7.51
CA LEU A 266 17.39 2.16 -6.64
C LEU A 266 18.76 2.02 -5.98
N SER A 267 19.71 2.83 -6.44
CA SER A 267 21.12 2.68 -6.06
C SER A 267 21.46 3.44 -4.78
N THR A 268 20.87 4.63 -4.63
CA THR A 268 21.08 5.53 -3.49
C THR A 268 19.81 6.34 -3.20
N LEU A 269 19.69 6.81 -1.97
CA LEU A 269 18.80 7.92 -1.63
C LEU A 269 19.63 9.22 -1.68
N PRO A 270 19.06 10.39 -2.04
CA PRO A 270 19.84 11.61 -2.19
C PRO A 270 20.58 11.96 -0.89
N GLU A 271 21.87 12.33 -0.92
CA GLU A 271 22.66 12.48 0.31
C GLU A 271 22.09 13.52 1.28
N GLN A 272 21.65 14.67 0.76
CA GLN A 272 21.00 15.71 1.58
C GLN A 272 19.53 15.40 1.91
N SER A 273 18.94 14.33 1.34
CA SER A 273 17.49 14.05 1.41
C SER A 273 16.93 14.01 2.82
N LEU A 274 17.67 13.39 3.74
CA LEU A 274 17.21 13.12 5.10
C LEU A 274 17.58 14.23 6.10
N GLU A 275 18.41 15.20 5.71
CA GLU A 275 18.85 16.29 6.62
C GLU A 275 17.67 17.11 7.18
N ARG A 276 16.61 17.22 6.39
CA ARG A 276 15.47 18.10 6.67
C ARG A 276 14.18 17.35 7.02
N LEU A 277 14.19 16.02 7.00
CA LEU A 277 13.02 15.20 7.31
C LEU A 277 12.87 14.98 8.82
N SER A 278 12.80 16.08 9.57
CA SER A 278 12.72 16.06 11.03
C SER A 278 11.43 15.46 11.58
N SER A 279 10.39 15.31 10.75
CA SER A 279 9.12 14.69 11.13
C SER A 279 9.06 13.17 10.88
N LEU A 280 10.09 12.58 10.25
CA LEU A 280 10.05 11.18 9.81
C LEU A 280 10.03 10.25 11.01
N ARG A 281 8.99 9.42 11.12
CA ARG A 281 8.77 8.46 12.22
C ARG A 281 8.97 7.01 11.80
N SER A 282 8.74 6.70 10.52
CA SER A 282 8.83 5.34 10.00
C SER A 282 9.54 5.35 8.64
N LEU A 283 10.60 4.55 8.51
CA LEU A 283 11.31 4.29 7.28
C LEU A 283 11.33 2.78 7.02
N SER A 284 10.72 2.34 5.93
CA SER A 284 10.83 0.96 5.43
C SER A 284 11.47 0.91 4.05
N ILE A 285 12.51 0.09 3.90
CA ILE A 285 13.17 -0.18 2.62
C ILE A 285 13.23 -1.69 2.44
N GLU A 286 12.52 -2.21 1.45
CA GLU A 286 12.32 -3.65 1.26
C GLU A 286 12.61 -4.05 -0.18
N ASN A 287 13.38 -5.12 -0.38
CA ASN A 287 13.74 -5.67 -1.68
C ASN A 287 14.31 -4.64 -2.69
N CYS A 288 15.22 -3.79 -2.21
CA CYS A 288 15.96 -2.83 -3.03
C CYS A 288 17.39 -3.35 -3.26
N ALA A 289 17.54 -4.32 -4.17
CA ALA A 289 18.83 -4.98 -4.41
C ALA A 289 19.95 -4.04 -4.86
N GLY A 290 19.64 -2.97 -5.60
CA GLY A 290 20.61 -1.98 -6.07
C GLY A 290 21.17 -1.08 -4.97
N LEU A 291 20.52 -1.03 -3.80
CA LEU A 291 20.88 -0.11 -2.73
C LEU A 291 22.17 -0.57 -2.05
N THR A 292 23.24 0.21 -2.19
CA THR A 292 24.57 -0.12 -1.65
C THR A 292 24.85 0.51 -0.28
N SER A 293 24.26 1.68 -0.02
CA SER A 293 24.37 2.42 1.23
C SER A 293 23.13 3.27 1.50
N LEU A 294 22.96 3.69 2.76
CA LEU A 294 21.97 4.70 3.15
C LEU A 294 22.66 6.06 3.34
N PRO A 295 21.97 7.18 3.11
CA PRO A 295 22.57 8.52 3.14
C PRO A 295 22.97 8.92 4.56
N THR A 296 24.11 9.60 4.69
CA THR A 296 24.62 10.12 5.97
C THR A 296 23.68 11.13 6.63
N GLY A 297 22.87 11.84 5.83
CA GLY A 297 21.82 12.74 6.30
C GLY A 297 20.78 12.08 7.24
N MET A 298 20.72 10.74 7.31
CA MET A 298 19.87 10.00 8.26
C MET A 298 20.10 10.43 9.71
N GLN A 299 21.29 10.92 10.04
CA GLN A 299 21.63 11.45 11.36
C GLN A 299 20.71 12.58 11.86
N HIS A 300 19.97 13.24 10.96
CA HIS A 300 19.05 14.32 11.29
C HIS A 300 17.59 13.87 11.46
N ALA A 301 17.26 12.61 11.14
CA ALA A 301 15.93 12.04 11.32
C ALA A 301 15.65 11.69 12.80
N THR A 302 15.84 12.64 13.71
CA THR A 302 15.84 12.42 15.17
C THR A 302 14.49 12.00 15.73
N ALA A 303 13.40 12.18 14.97
CA ALA A 303 12.06 11.71 15.32
C ALA A 303 11.77 10.25 14.87
N LEU A 304 12.73 9.57 14.23
CA LEU A 304 12.52 8.24 13.68
C LEU A 304 12.27 7.23 14.80
N GLU A 305 11.13 6.55 14.74
CA GLU A 305 10.70 5.55 15.74
C GLU A 305 10.86 4.12 15.21
N ARG A 306 10.79 3.92 13.89
CA ARG A 306 10.90 2.60 13.25
C ARG A 306 11.79 2.66 12.02
N LEU A 307 12.78 1.78 11.97
CA LEU A 307 13.64 1.54 10.82
C LEU A 307 13.56 0.07 10.43
N THR A 308 13.13 -0.20 9.20
CA THR A 308 12.98 -1.54 8.63
C THR A 308 13.76 -1.63 7.33
N ILE A 309 14.67 -2.61 7.24
CA ILE A 309 15.47 -2.89 6.05
C ILE A 309 15.36 -4.38 5.77
N MET A 310 14.75 -4.76 4.64
CA MET A 310 14.56 -6.17 4.30
C MET A 310 15.02 -6.47 2.88
N PHE A 311 15.67 -7.61 2.66
CA PHE A 311 16.05 -8.12 1.33
C PHE A 311 16.89 -7.14 0.49
N CYS A 312 17.64 -6.22 1.11
CA CYS A 312 18.58 -5.33 0.43
C CYS A 312 19.93 -6.04 0.27
N SER A 313 20.06 -6.85 -0.78
CA SER A 313 21.19 -7.77 -0.91
C SER A 313 22.56 -7.09 -1.00
N ASN A 314 22.68 -5.94 -1.68
CA ASN A 314 23.95 -5.23 -1.89
C ASN A 314 24.28 -4.19 -0.81
N LEU A 315 23.42 -4.03 0.21
CA LEU A 315 23.66 -3.06 1.28
C LEU A 315 24.83 -3.53 2.14
N ALA A 316 25.96 -2.81 2.05
CA ALA A 316 27.21 -3.21 2.69
C ALA A 316 27.36 -2.68 4.12
N SER A 317 26.82 -1.49 4.39
CA SER A 317 26.90 -0.82 5.69
C SER A 317 25.70 0.10 5.94
N LEU A 318 25.45 0.39 7.22
CA LEU A 318 24.55 1.46 7.65
C LEU A 318 25.40 2.69 8.05
N PRO A 319 24.87 3.91 7.98
CA PRO A 319 25.61 5.13 8.29
C PRO A 319 25.93 5.23 9.79
N ASP A 320 27.12 5.72 10.13
CA ASP A 320 27.54 5.94 11.53
C ASP A 320 26.63 6.94 12.28
N GLY A 321 25.96 7.80 11.51
CA GLY A 321 24.96 8.77 12.00
C GLY A 321 23.74 8.15 12.71
N LEU A 322 23.57 6.82 12.69
CA LEU A 322 22.50 6.14 13.43
C LEU A 322 22.52 6.43 14.95
N GLN A 323 23.67 6.80 15.53
CA GLN A 323 23.78 7.19 16.95
C GLN A 323 22.87 8.35 17.36
N ASN A 324 22.47 9.21 16.41
CA ASN A 324 21.62 10.38 16.68
C ASN A 324 20.13 10.05 16.68
N LEU A 325 19.73 8.82 16.34
CA LEU A 325 18.33 8.38 16.28
C LEU A 325 17.80 8.00 17.68
N LEU A 326 17.81 8.96 18.59
CA LEU A 326 17.50 8.73 20.01
C LEU A 326 16.04 8.32 20.26
N ALA A 327 15.13 8.60 19.32
CA ALA A 327 13.71 8.22 19.39
C ALA A 327 13.41 6.80 18.86
N LEU A 328 14.41 6.08 18.32
CA LEU A 328 14.20 4.80 17.65
C LEU A 328 13.71 3.75 18.65
N LYS A 329 12.58 3.12 18.34
CA LYS A 329 11.92 2.08 19.16
C LYS A 329 12.05 0.69 18.53
N SER A 330 12.14 0.60 17.20
CA SER A 330 12.23 -0.67 16.49
C SER A 330 13.27 -0.58 15.38
N LEU A 331 14.20 -1.54 15.37
CA LEU A 331 15.17 -1.75 14.31
C LEU A 331 15.05 -3.19 13.81
N THR A 332 14.69 -3.35 12.54
CA THR A 332 14.53 -4.66 11.89
C THR A 332 15.40 -4.72 10.65
N ILE A 333 16.28 -5.72 10.59
CA ILE A 333 17.19 -5.98 9.47
C ILE A 333 17.02 -7.44 9.07
N LEU A 334 16.51 -7.68 7.87
CA LEU A 334 16.22 -9.02 7.35
C LEU A 334 16.91 -9.22 5.99
N SER A 335 17.55 -10.37 5.79
CA SER A 335 18.05 -10.81 4.48
C SER A 335 19.01 -9.83 3.79
N CYS A 336 19.92 -9.19 4.55
CA CYS A 336 20.93 -8.27 4.00
C CYS A 336 22.26 -9.00 3.79
N GLN A 337 22.51 -9.45 2.56
CA GLN A 337 23.58 -10.40 2.23
C GLN A 337 24.99 -9.81 2.30
N GLN A 338 25.17 -8.53 1.98
CA GLN A 338 26.47 -7.85 2.01
C GLN A 338 26.77 -7.15 3.34
N LEU A 339 25.82 -7.08 4.27
CA LEU A 339 25.98 -6.32 5.52
C LEU A 339 27.02 -6.98 6.43
N ALA A 340 28.18 -6.34 6.58
CA ALA A 340 29.32 -6.90 7.32
C ALA A 340 29.32 -6.53 8.81
N SER A 341 28.82 -5.34 9.13
CA SER A 341 28.76 -4.80 10.50
C SER A 341 27.56 -3.88 10.68
N LEU A 342 27.17 -3.71 11.94
CA LEU A 342 26.28 -2.64 12.37
C LEU A 342 27.11 -1.49 12.95
N PRO A 343 26.69 -0.22 12.82
CA PRO A 343 27.46 0.90 13.32
C PRO A 343 27.50 0.87 14.85
N GLU A 344 28.65 1.24 15.43
CA GLU A 344 28.86 1.26 16.89
C GLU A 344 27.82 2.13 17.61
N GLY A 345 27.35 3.18 16.91
CA GLY A 345 26.29 4.08 17.33
C GLY A 345 24.99 3.44 17.82
N VAL A 346 24.70 2.19 17.43
CA VAL A 346 23.50 1.45 17.90
C VAL A 346 23.47 1.37 19.44
N GLU A 347 24.63 1.30 20.11
CA GLU A 347 24.67 1.25 21.57
C GLU A 347 24.03 2.47 22.25
N HIS A 348 23.93 3.62 21.56
CA HIS A 348 23.39 4.86 22.12
C HIS A 348 21.86 4.96 22.06
N MET A 349 21.17 4.01 21.44
CA MET A 349 19.71 4.04 21.20
C MET A 349 18.89 3.63 22.45
N LYS A 350 18.87 4.48 23.47
CA LYS A 350 18.25 4.18 24.79
C LYS A 350 16.74 3.89 24.74
N MET A 351 16.02 4.34 23.70
CA MET A 351 14.59 4.09 23.52
C MET A 351 14.28 2.81 22.73
N LEU A 352 15.31 2.09 22.23
CA LEU A 352 15.11 0.90 21.42
C LEU A 352 14.42 -0.20 22.25
N GLN A 353 13.30 -0.70 21.75
CA GLN A 353 12.48 -1.73 22.39
C GLN A 353 12.61 -3.07 21.66
N ASN A 354 12.73 -3.04 20.34
CA ASN A 354 12.81 -4.23 19.49
C ASN A 354 14.04 -4.14 18.58
N LEU A 355 14.88 -5.17 18.64
CA LEU A 355 15.98 -5.38 17.71
C LEU A 355 15.83 -6.76 17.07
N GLU A 356 15.62 -6.80 15.76
CA GLU A 356 15.50 -8.03 14.98
C GLU A 356 16.53 -8.04 13.85
N ILE A 357 17.39 -9.06 13.83
CA ILE A 357 18.43 -9.25 12.80
C ILE A 357 18.32 -10.69 12.28
N ARG A 358 18.02 -10.86 11.00
CA ARG A 358 17.75 -12.19 10.44
C ARG A 358 18.36 -12.36 9.06
N ILE A 359 18.92 -13.55 8.77
CA ILE A 359 19.43 -13.92 7.44
C ILE A 359 20.51 -12.92 6.96
N CYS A 360 21.48 -12.61 7.83
CA CYS A 360 22.60 -11.71 7.52
C CYS A 360 23.92 -12.50 7.62
N PRO A 361 24.33 -13.24 6.57
CA PRO A 361 25.43 -14.19 6.66
C PRO A 361 26.81 -13.54 6.79
N LYS A 362 27.02 -12.31 6.29
CA LYS A 362 28.31 -11.61 6.42
C LYS A 362 28.48 -10.88 7.76
N LEU A 363 27.43 -10.79 8.56
CA LEU A 363 27.49 -10.10 9.84
C LEU A 363 28.31 -10.94 10.83
N MET A 364 29.47 -10.42 11.25
CA MET A 364 30.41 -11.14 12.11
C MET A 364 30.16 -10.92 13.60
N ALA A 365 29.59 -9.77 13.96
CA ALA A 365 29.34 -9.40 15.35
C ALA A 365 28.08 -8.55 15.47
N LEU A 366 27.49 -8.59 16.66
CA LEU A 366 26.38 -7.73 17.05
C LEU A 366 26.93 -6.46 17.72
N PRO A 367 26.22 -5.32 17.63
CA PRO A 367 26.63 -4.10 18.31
C PRO A 367 26.57 -4.29 19.82
N LYS A 368 27.33 -3.47 20.56
CA LYS A 368 27.23 -3.42 22.02
C LYS A 368 25.83 -3.00 22.43
N VAL A 369 25.30 -3.64 23.47
CA VAL A 369 23.92 -3.38 23.94
C VAL A 369 23.86 -2.88 25.38
N ASN A 370 25.01 -2.59 26.02
CA ASN A 370 25.14 -2.14 27.41
C ASN A 370 24.11 -1.05 27.80
N ASN A 371 23.85 -0.10 26.91
CA ASN A 371 23.03 1.09 27.16
C ASN A 371 21.60 1.00 26.61
N LEU A 372 21.18 -0.14 26.03
CA LEU A 372 19.83 -0.35 25.48
C LEU A 372 18.81 -0.66 26.58
N VAL A 373 18.71 0.22 27.58
CA VAL A 373 17.96 0.00 28.82
C VAL A 373 16.45 -0.27 28.63
N SER A 374 15.89 0.14 27.49
CA SER A 374 14.47 -0.06 27.15
C SER A 374 14.21 -1.31 26.29
N LEU A 375 15.25 -2.10 25.97
CA LEU A 375 15.14 -3.24 25.06
C LEU A 375 14.27 -4.32 25.70
N LYS A 376 13.20 -4.70 25.01
CA LYS A 376 12.22 -5.72 25.44
C LYS A 376 12.32 -7.00 24.62
N SER A 377 12.71 -6.91 23.36
CA SER A 377 12.81 -8.04 22.45
C SER A 377 14.10 -7.99 21.63
N LEU A 378 14.86 -9.08 21.67
CA LEU A 378 16.02 -9.32 20.82
C LEU A 378 15.81 -10.63 20.04
N ALA A 379 15.75 -10.54 18.72
CA ALA A 379 15.63 -11.71 17.85
C ALA A 379 16.80 -11.74 16.85
N ILE A 380 17.53 -12.85 16.86
CA ILE A 380 18.64 -13.12 15.94
C ILE A 380 18.35 -14.46 15.28
N SER A 381 18.30 -14.51 13.94
CA SER A 381 18.18 -15.81 13.28
C SER A 381 18.93 -15.95 11.97
N ASP A 382 19.45 -17.15 11.68
CA ASP A 382 20.11 -17.46 10.43
C ASP A 382 21.28 -16.50 10.12
N CYS A 383 22.09 -16.22 11.15
CA CYS A 383 23.28 -15.39 11.07
C CYS A 383 24.51 -16.26 11.37
N GLN A 384 25.02 -16.93 10.33
CA GLN A 384 25.99 -18.02 10.46
C GLN A 384 27.36 -17.61 11.04
N ASN A 385 27.78 -16.36 10.84
CA ASN A 385 29.10 -15.88 11.27
C ASN A 385 29.10 -15.19 12.64
N ILE A 386 27.93 -15.03 13.29
CA ILE A 386 27.87 -14.43 14.63
C ILE A 386 28.22 -15.52 15.64
N ASN A 387 29.36 -15.34 16.31
CA ASN A 387 29.95 -16.34 17.21
C ASN A 387 29.81 -16.03 18.70
N SER A 388 29.24 -14.88 19.07
CA SER A 388 29.16 -14.43 20.46
C SER A 388 27.95 -13.54 20.70
N LEU A 389 27.44 -13.55 21.93
CA LEU A 389 26.39 -12.63 22.36
C LEU A 389 26.90 -11.18 22.36
N PRO A 390 26.00 -10.19 22.17
CA PRO A 390 26.40 -8.80 22.25
C PRO A 390 26.87 -8.46 23.66
N GLU A 391 27.93 -7.65 23.74
CA GLU A 391 28.45 -7.15 25.01
C GLU A 391 27.34 -6.43 25.80
N GLY A 392 27.26 -6.68 27.10
CA GLY A 392 26.30 -6.07 28.03
C GLY A 392 24.90 -6.64 28.04
N ILE A 393 24.62 -7.72 27.31
CA ILE A 393 23.29 -8.36 27.34
C ILE A 393 22.80 -8.71 28.76
N GLN A 394 23.73 -9.06 29.65
CA GLN A 394 23.47 -9.34 31.07
C GLN A 394 23.00 -8.11 31.88
N GLN A 395 23.22 -6.90 31.37
CA GLN A 395 22.79 -5.64 31.99
C GLN A 395 21.35 -5.26 31.61
N LEU A 396 20.78 -5.92 30.60
CA LEU A 396 19.45 -5.61 30.07
C LEU A 396 18.33 -6.18 30.94
N LYS A 397 17.99 -5.44 32.01
CA LYS A 397 16.97 -5.84 32.99
C LYS A 397 15.53 -5.79 32.47
N GLN A 398 15.27 -5.04 31.40
CA GLN A 398 13.94 -4.94 30.78
C GLN A 398 13.72 -5.96 29.65
N LEU A 399 14.74 -6.75 29.29
CA LEU A 399 14.66 -7.71 28.20
C LEU A 399 13.73 -8.85 28.59
N GLN A 400 12.62 -8.99 27.84
CA GLN A 400 11.58 -9.98 28.10
C GLN A 400 11.73 -11.19 27.18
N HIS A 401 12.06 -10.94 25.91
CA HIS A 401 12.14 -11.94 24.86
C HIS A 401 13.52 -11.97 24.23
N LEU A 402 14.15 -13.16 24.24
CA LEU A 402 15.36 -13.47 23.48
C LEU A 402 15.08 -14.68 22.59
N SER A 403 15.25 -14.51 21.28
CA SER A 403 15.16 -15.59 20.30
C SER A 403 16.46 -15.70 19.52
N ILE A 404 17.10 -16.86 19.57
CA ILE A 404 18.28 -17.22 18.79
C ILE A 404 17.94 -18.49 18.02
N LYS A 405 17.92 -18.42 16.69
CA LYS A 405 17.53 -19.56 15.84
C LYS A 405 18.39 -19.67 14.59
N ASP A 406 18.78 -20.87 14.22
CA ASP A 406 19.60 -21.14 13.04
C ASP A 406 20.95 -20.38 13.09
N CYS A 407 21.51 -20.17 14.30
CA CYS A 407 22.82 -19.52 14.53
C CYS A 407 23.76 -20.48 15.29
N PRO A 408 24.54 -21.34 14.61
CA PRO A 408 25.16 -22.52 15.23
C PRO A 408 26.04 -22.24 16.46
N GLU A 409 26.98 -21.30 16.36
CA GLU A 409 27.89 -20.98 17.47
C GLU A 409 27.15 -20.27 18.61
N LEU A 410 26.28 -19.31 18.29
CA LEU A 410 25.44 -18.64 19.29
C LEU A 410 24.53 -19.62 20.03
N GLU A 411 23.90 -20.57 19.33
CA GLU A 411 23.04 -21.59 19.94
C GLU A 411 23.80 -22.49 20.89
N LYS A 412 25.00 -22.93 20.48
CA LYS A 412 25.89 -23.74 21.32
C LYS A 412 26.29 -22.99 22.59
N ARG A 413 26.68 -21.72 22.46
CA ARG A 413 27.07 -20.87 23.60
C ARG A 413 25.90 -20.54 24.52
N CYS A 414 24.70 -20.39 23.96
CA CYS A 414 23.48 -20.04 24.69
C CYS A 414 22.63 -21.26 25.08
N LYS A 415 23.15 -22.48 24.90
CA LYS A 415 22.42 -23.72 25.21
C LYS A 415 21.99 -23.72 26.68
N ARG A 416 20.71 -23.97 26.93
CA ARG A 416 20.12 -23.93 28.27
C ARG A 416 20.85 -24.86 29.25
N GLY A 417 21.40 -24.27 30.32
CA GLY A 417 22.04 -24.99 31.42
C GLY A 417 23.47 -25.49 31.16
N GLU A 418 23.92 -25.52 29.89
CA GLU A 418 25.21 -26.09 29.49
C GLU A 418 26.12 -25.09 28.77
N GLY A 419 25.54 -24.12 28.06
CA GLY A 419 26.27 -23.15 27.26
C GLY A 419 27.03 -22.14 28.12
N GLU A 420 28.24 -21.78 27.70
CA GLU A 420 29.12 -20.84 28.42
C GLU A 420 28.50 -19.44 28.62
N ASP A 421 27.61 -19.02 27.71
CA ASP A 421 26.93 -17.74 27.76
C ASP A 421 25.53 -17.83 28.40
N TRP A 422 25.07 -19.03 28.80
CA TRP A 422 23.74 -19.21 29.39
C TRP A 422 23.52 -18.33 30.63
N GLN A 423 24.54 -18.19 31.49
CA GLN A 423 24.44 -17.35 32.68
C GLN A 423 24.18 -15.87 32.35
N LYS A 424 24.67 -15.38 31.19
CA LYS A 424 24.48 -14.00 30.73
C LYS A 424 23.05 -13.70 30.28
N ILE A 425 22.24 -14.72 30.01
CA ILE A 425 20.87 -14.60 29.49
C ILE A 425 19.82 -15.26 30.38
N SER A 426 20.24 -15.95 31.44
CA SER A 426 19.36 -16.70 32.35
C SER A 426 18.35 -15.83 33.12
N HIS A 427 18.60 -14.52 33.21
CA HIS A 427 17.71 -13.55 33.83
C HIS A 427 16.51 -13.16 32.95
N ILE A 428 16.52 -13.53 31.66
CA ILE A 428 15.50 -13.16 30.68
C ILE A 428 14.30 -14.12 30.83
N PRO A 429 13.06 -13.62 30.97
CA PRO A 429 11.88 -14.47 31.17
C PRO A 429 11.60 -15.47 30.04
N TYR A 430 11.71 -15.05 28.78
CA TYR A 430 11.38 -15.87 27.62
C TYR A 430 12.61 -16.01 26.70
N VAL A 431 13.34 -17.11 26.87
CA VAL A 431 14.52 -17.45 26.07
C VAL A 431 14.23 -18.63 25.17
N TYR A 432 14.37 -18.44 23.86
CA TYR A 432 14.27 -19.47 22.83
C TYR A 432 15.62 -19.59 22.12
N VAL A 433 16.23 -20.78 22.18
CA VAL A 433 17.53 -21.09 21.55
C VAL A 433 17.39 -22.39 20.75
N GLY A 434 17.66 -22.34 19.45
CA GLY A 434 17.64 -23.49 18.55
C GLY A 434 16.29 -23.79 17.91
N THR A 435 16.22 -24.91 17.19
CA THR A 435 14.99 -25.47 16.60
C THR A 435 14.35 -26.48 17.55
N SER A 436 14.06 -26.08 18.79
CA SER A 436 13.28 -26.95 19.67
C SER A 436 11.81 -26.93 19.25
N ILE A 437 11.46 -27.82 18.31
CA ILE A 437 10.12 -28.44 18.31
C ILE A 437 9.93 -28.96 19.74
N PRO A 438 8.87 -28.58 20.47
CA PRO A 438 8.60 -29.20 21.76
C PRO A 438 8.32 -30.67 21.49
N GLY A 439 9.32 -31.51 21.75
CA GLY A 439 9.19 -32.96 21.70
C GLY A 439 8.04 -33.36 22.61
N ASN A 440 7.04 -34.01 22.03
CA ASN A 440 6.02 -34.75 22.76
C ASN A 440 6.71 -35.60 23.83
N ARG A 441 6.61 -35.18 25.09
CA ARG A 441 6.74 -36.12 26.20
C ARG A 441 5.49 -37.00 26.17
N GLN A 442 5.59 -38.16 25.53
CA GLN A 442 4.75 -39.28 25.89
C GLN A 442 5.37 -39.93 27.14
N ASP A 443 4.98 -39.42 28.30
CA ASP A 443 4.93 -40.23 29.52
C ASP A 443 3.48 -40.72 29.66
N THR A 444 3.28 -42.02 29.47
CA THR A 444 2.27 -42.93 30.07
C THR A 444 2.41 -44.24 29.28
N GLY A 445 2.49 -45.43 29.86
CA GLY A 445 2.37 -45.82 31.24
C GLY A 445 2.96 -47.22 31.47
N ALA A 446 3.22 -47.51 32.73
CA ALA A 446 3.39 -48.86 33.20
C ALA A 446 2.13 -49.69 32.88
N SER A 447 2.32 -50.90 32.36
CA SER A 447 1.48 -52.04 32.69
C SER A 447 2.23 -53.35 32.48
N SER A 448 1.99 -54.23 33.43
CA SER A 448 2.60 -55.52 33.73
C SER A 448 2.09 -56.65 32.83
N SER A 449 2.93 -57.69 32.73
CA SER A 449 2.60 -59.13 32.68
C SER A 449 1.52 -59.63 31.69
N SER A 450 1.89 -60.56 30.81
CA SER A 450 1.57 -62.00 30.97
C SER A 450 1.78 -62.78 29.66
N SER A 451 2.62 -63.81 29.74
CA SER A 451 2.57 -65.15 29.12
C SER A 451 3.98 -65.63 28.81
#